data_AF-A0A922MQQ6-F1
#
_entry.id   AF-A0A922MQQ6-F1
#
_cell.length_a   1.000
_cell.length_b   1.000
_cell.length_c   1.000
_cell.angle_alpha   90.00
_cell.angle_beta   90.00
_cell.angle_gamma   90.00
#
_symmetry.space_group_name_H-M   'P 1'
#
loop_
_entity.id
_entity.type
_entity.pdbx_description
1 polymer ?
#
loop_
_entity_poly.entity_id
_entity_poly.type
_entity_poly.pdbx_seq_one_letter_code
_entity_poly.pdbx_strand_id
1 'polypeptide(L)'
;MRTCKKNKPLQVHRMEAKDFLGSANLENTITNRKKSITGEKISWLKTKEILLKKEAMFSLFMRQSLEDDYEEVDLKKRQRGRQRLISRDMMNMLWPNGKPIAAAKLSDIRSLMHLMPRDAHTFYKNLTGDNNVEDDIDGLGVEPDFEVEFEAEESSIA
;
A
#
# COMPACT_ATOMS: atom_id res chain seq x y z
N MET A 1 7.89 -9.77 31.73
CA MET A 1 7.43 -9.06 30.52
C MET A 1 6.25 -9.81 29.90
N ARG A 2 5.03 -9.26 30.01
CA ARG A 2 3.81 -9.50 29.20
C ARG A 2 2.64 -8.77 29.88
N THR A 3 2.56 -7.46 29.69
CA THR A 3 1.44 -6.62 30.14
C THR A 3 0.47 -6.43 28.98
N CYS A 4 -0.29 -7.48 28.63
CA CYS A 4 -1.41 -7.36 27.70
C CYS A 4 -2.73 -7.28 28.50
N LYS A 5 -3.71 -6.50 28.02
CA LYS A 5 -5.04 -6.38 28.65
C LYS A 5 -5.68 -7.78 28.80
N LYS A 6 -6.23 -8.09 29.98
CA LYS A 6 -6.88 -9.38 30.27
C LYS A 6 -8.14 -9.62 29.42
N ASN A 7 -8.86 -8.54 29.11
CA ASN A 7 -10.05 -8.58 28.26
C ASN A 7 -9.65 -8.22 26.82
N LYS A 8 -9.98 -9.09 25.87
CA LYS A 8 -9.55 -9.02 24.46
C LYS A 8 -8.03 -8.81 24.32
N PRO A 9 -7.21 -9.80 24.73
CA PRO A 9 -5.77 -9.69 24.63
C PRO A 9 -5.33 -9.52 23.17
N LEU A 10 -4.18 -8.88 22.97
CA LEU A 10 -3.55 -8.77 21.66
C LEU A 10 -3.30 -10.18 21.11
N GLN A 11 -3.92 -10.48 19.97
CA GLN A 11 -3.69 -11.73 19.25
C GLN A 11 -2.54 -11.54 18.27
N VAL A 12 -1.43 -12.20 18.54
CA VAL A 12 -0.28 -12.23 17.63
C VAL A 12 -0.48 -13.37 16.66
N HIS A 13 -0.68 -13.06 15.39
CA HIS A 13 -0.76 -14.02 14.30
C HIS A 13 0.57 -14.02 13.55
N ARG A 14 1.25 -15.17 13.52
CA ARG A 14 2.49 -15.32 12.76
C ARG A 14 2.16 -15.45 11.29
N MET A 15 2.66 -14.53 10.48
CA MET A 15 2.52 -14.60 9.02
C MET A 15 3.50 -15.60 8.43
N GLU A 16 3.05 -16.30 7.39
CA GLU A 16 3.85 -17.16 6.52
C GLU A 16 4.09 -16.49 5.17
N ALA A 17 5.06 -16.98 4.39
CA ALA A 17 5.35 -16.45 3.05
C ALA A 17 4.11 -16.43 2.13
N LYS A 18 3.21 -17.41 2.29
CA LYS A 18 1.96 -17.51 1.52
C LYS A 18 0.93 -16.41 1.81
N ASP A 19 1.10 -15.69 2.93
CA ASP A 19 0.20 -14.59 3.32
C ASP A 19 0.60 -13.27 2.63
N PHE A 20 1.80 -13.21 2.04
CA PHE A 20 2.26 -12.07 1.27
C PHE A 20 1.79 -12.21 -0.17
N LEU A 21 0.72 -11.50 -0.52
CA LEU A 21 0.10 -11.52 -1.83
C LEU A 21 0.16 -10.13 -2.47
N GLY A 22 0.43 -10.09 -3.77
CA GLY A 22 0.52 -8.87 -4.57
C GLY A 22 -0.78 -8.57 -5.29
N SER A 23 -1.13 -7.29 -5.36
CA SER A 23 -2.36 -6.77 -5.96
C SER A 23 -2.21 -6.27 -7.40
N ALA A 24 -1.00 -6.25 -7.96
CA ALA A 24 -0.72 -5.65 -9.27
C ALA A 24 -1.67 -6.11 -10.39
N ASN A 25 -2.02 -7.41 -10.43
CA ASN A 25 -2.99 -7.91 -11.41
C ASN A 25 -4.40 -7.40 -11.18
N LEU A 26 -4.83 -7.26 -9.91
CA LEU A 26 -6.13 -6.68 -9.56
C LEU A 26 -6.17 -5.22 -9.98
N GLU A 27 -5.11 -4.46 -9.69
CA GLU A 27 -4.99 -3.06 -10.08
C GLU A 27 -5.07 -2.89 -11.60
N ASN A 28 -4.45 -3.79 -12.36
CA ASN A 28 -4.52 -3.79 -13.82
C ASN A 28 -5.94 -4.03 -14.38
N THR A 29 -6.87 -4.57 -13.58
CA THR A 29 -8.27 -4.76 -13.96
C THR A 29 -9.14 -3.51 -13.81
N ILE A 30 -8.69 -2.54 -13.02
CA ILE A 30 -9.41 -1.30 -12.77
C ILE A 30 -8.79 -0.12 -13.52
N THR A 31 -9.43 1.05 -13.47
CA THR A 31 -8.92 2.28 -14.05
C THR A 31 -9.39 3.47 -13.22
N ASN A 32 -8.45 4.34 -12.84
CA ASN A 32 -8.77 5.59 -12.16
C ASN A 32 -9.57 6.51 -13.09
N ARG A 33 -10.76 6.93 -12.64
CA ARG A 33 -11.65 7.81 -13.40
C ARG A 33 -11.62 9.23 -12.82
N LYS A 34 -11.71 10.23 -13.69
CA LYS A 34 -11.84 11.65 -13.30
C LYS A 34 -13.27 12.18 -13.41
N LYS A 35 -14.22 11.28 -13.69
CA LYS A 35 -15.65 11.59 -13.86
C LYS A 35 -16.49 10.53 -13.16
N SER A 36 -17.58 10.95 -12.55
CA SER A 36 -18.63 10.08 -12.02
C SER A 36 -19.42 9.40 -13.14
N ILE A 37 -20.31 8.49 -12.77
CA ILE A 37 -21.31 7.91 -13.68
C ILE A 37 -22.30 8.97 -14.18
N THR A 38 -22.62 9.98 -13.35
CA THR A 38 -23.47 11.14 -13.71
C THR A 38 -22.76 12.10 -14.68
N GLY A 39 -21.43 11.98 -14.84
CA GLY A 39 -20.62 12.78 -15.75
C GLY A 39 -19.94 13.98 -15.10
N GLU A 40 -20.17 14.19 -13.81
CA GLU A 40 -19.56 15.23 -12.99
C GLU A 40 -18.05 14.99 -12.83
N LYS A 41 -17.27 16.07 -12.69
CA LYS A 41 -15.82 15.98 -12.51
C LYS A 41 -15.50 15.62 -11.07
N ILE A 42 -14.65 14.62 -10.89
CA ILE A 42 -14.18 14.19 -9.57
C ILE A 42 -12.69 14.48 -9.42
N SER A 43 -12.35 15.16 -8.33
CA SER A 43 -10.98 15.35 -7.88
C SER A 43 -10.65 14.39 -6.75
N TRP A 44 -9.76 13.43 -7.02
CA TRP A 44 -9.28 12.47 -6.04
C TRP A 44 -8.62 13.16 -4.83
N LEU A 45 -7.87 14.23 -5.08
CA LEU A 45 -7.17 14.98 -4.04
C LEU A 45 -8.11 15.80 -3.15
N LYS A 46 -9.27 16.23 -3.69
CA LYS A 46 -10.27 16.98 -2.92
C LYS A 46 -11.32 16.10 -2.26
N THR A 47 -11.17 14.77 -2.37
CA THR A 47 -12.15 13.84 -1.81
C THR A 47 -11.97 13.78 -0.30
N LYS A 48 -13.05 14.02 0.45
CA LYS A 48 -13.05 13.94 1.92
C LYS A 48 -13.43 12.56 2.41
N GLU A 49 -14.37 11.90 1.73
CA GLU A 49 -14.83 10.57 2.11
C GLU A 49 -14.99 9.65 0.90
N ILE A 50 -14.63 8.39 1.13
CA ILE A 50 -14.80 7.29 0.19
C ILE A 50 -15.60 6.18 0.90
N LEU A 51 -16.74 5.85 0.35
CA LEU A 51 -17.60 4.76 0.80
C LEU A 51 -17.44 3.56 -0.14
N LEU A 52 -17.12 2.41 0.46
CA LEU A 52 -16.99 1.12 -0.21
C LEU A 52 -18.18 0.23 0.14
N LYS A 53 -18.91 -0.25 -0.87
CA LYS A 53 -20.00 -1.21 -0.68
C LYS A 53 -19.56 -2.59 -1.18
N LYS A 54 -19.68 -3.61 -0.33
CA LYS A 54 -19.28 -5.00 -0.68
C LYS A 54 -20.03 -5.55 -1.90
N GLU A 55 -21.25 -5.08 -2.12
CA GLU A 55 -22.11 -5.49 -3.23
C GLU A 55 -21.71 -4.82 -4.56
N ALA A 56 -21.01 -3.68 -4.50
CA ALA A 56 -20.66 -2.86 -5.66
C ALA A 56 -19.15 -2.88 -5.90
N MET A 57 -18.65 -4.01 -6.39
CA MET A 57 -17.21 -4.32 -6.47
C MET A 57 -16.35 -3.30 -7.24
N PHE A 58 -16.89 -2.70 -8.31
CA PHE A 58 -16.18 -1.74 -9.15
C PHE A 58 -16.60 -0.29 -8.90
N SER A 59 -17.46 -0.04 -7.91
CA SER A 59 -17.99 1.29 -7.65
C SER A 59 -17.35 1.87 -6.39
N LEU A 60 -16.82 3.09 -6.52
CA LEU A 60 -16.52 3.94 -5.37
C LEU A 60 -17.60 4.99 -5.24
N PHE A 61 -18.02 5.26 -4.02
CA PHE A 61 -18.91 6.37 -3.71
C PHE A 61 -18.05 7.45 -3.05
N MET A 62 -17.94 8.62 -3.67
CA MET A 62 -17.00 9.67 -3.26
C MET A 62 -17.75 10.98 -3.02
N ARG A 63 -17.37 11.75 -1.98
CA ARG A 63 -17.87 13.11 -1.76
C ARG A 63 -16.75 14.10 -1.43
N GLN A 64 -16.91 15.34 -1.91
CA GLN A 64 -15.91 16.41 -1.76
C GLN A 64 -16.27 17.38 -0.61
N SER A 65 -17.56 17.55 -0.32
CA SER A 65 -18.05 18.18 0.93
C SER A 65 -18.75 17.15 1.84
N LEU A 66 -18.89 17.50 3.12
CA LEU A 66 -19.66 16.71 4.08
C LEU A 66 -21.18 16.89 3.93
N GLU A 67 -21.57 17.95 3.23
CA GLU A 67 -22.96 18.30 2.94
C GLU A 67 -23.46 17.69 1.61
N ASP A 68 -22.52 17.29 0.75
CA ASP A 68 -22.83 16.71 -0.56
C ASP A 68 -23.23 15.24 -0.43
N ASP A 69 -24.08 14.82 -1.38
CA ASP A 69 -24.35 13.42 -1.63
C ASP A 69 -23.13 12.71 -2.22
N TYR A 70 -23.16 11.38 -2.14
CA TYR A 70 -22.11 10.54 -2.69
C TYR A 70 -22.24 10.39 -4.21
N GLU A 71 -21.20 10.79 -4.93
CA GLU A 71 -21.08 10.54 -6.36
C GLU A 71 -20.47 9.17 -6.63
N GLU A 72 -21.09 8.39 -7.53
CA GLU A 72 -20.61 7.07 -7.88
C GLU A 72 -19.57 7.12 -9.01
N VAL A 73 -18.47 6.39 -8.82
CA VAL A 73 -17.35 6.26 -9.75
C VAL A 73 -17.17 4.80 -10.15
N ASP A 74 -17.40 4.50 -11.43
CA ASP A 74 -17.17 3.17 -11.99
C ASP A 74 -15.70 2.97 -12.39
N LEU A 75 -14.98 2.19 -11.58
CA LEU A 75 -13.58 1.81 -11.81
C LEU A 75 -13.40 0.76 -12.90
N LYS A 76 -14.49 0.18 -13.42
CA LYS A 76 -14.43 -0.90 -14.39
C LYS A 76 -13.71 -0.47 -15.66
N LYS A 77 -12.70 -1.23 -16.05
CA LYS A 77 -11.97 -1.02 -17.30
C LYS A 77 -12.87 -1.39 -18.48
N ARG A 78 -12.93 -0.52 -19.49
CA ARG A 78 -13.63 -0.84 -20.74
C ARG A 78 -12.80 -1.91 -21.47
N GLN A 79 -13.36 -3.09 -21.65
CA GLN A 79 -12.74 -4.19 -22.39
C GLN A 79 -13.64 -4.64 -23.53
N ARG A 80 -13.03 -5.03 -24.64
CA ARG A 80 -13.74 -5.65 -25.78
C ARG A 80 -13.88 -7.15 -25.48
N GLY A 81 -15.11 -7.66 -25.47
CA GLY A 81 -15.41 -9.07 -25.19
C GLY A 81 -15.76 -9.36 -23.72
N ARG A 82 -15.57 -10.62 -23.29
CA ARG A 82 -15.99 -11.08 -21.96
C ARG A 82 -15.12 -10.46 -20.86
N GLN A 83 -15.77 -9.90 -19.85
CA GLN A 83 -15.10 -9.39 -18.67
C GLN A 83 -14.50 -10.52 -17.84
N ARG A 84 -13.27 -10.31 -17.37
CA ARG A 84 -12.63 -11.23 -16.42
C ARG A 84 -13.34 -11.10 -15.07
N LEU A 85 -13.76 -12.23 -14.52
CA LEU A 85 -14.25 -12.32 -13.15
C LEU A 85 -13.05 -12.12 -12.22
N ILE A 86 -13.15 -11.22 -11.25
CA ILE A 86 -12.11 -11.08 -10.24
C ILE A 86 -12.15 -12.32 -9.33
N SER A 87 -11.01 -13.00 -9.20
CA SER A 87 -10.85 -14.15 -8.31
C SER A 87 -9.59 -13.99 -7.47
N ARG A 88 -9.52 -14.75 -6.37
CA ARG A 88 -8.35 -14.80 -5.50
C ARG A 88 -7.06 -15.17 -6.25
N ASP A 89 -7.19 -15.98 -7.30
CA ASP A 89 -6.09 -16.45 -8.15
C ASP A 89 -5.41 -15.32 -8.93
N MET A 90 -6.01 -14.12 -8.98
CA MET A 90 -5.35 -12.94 -9.55
C MET A 90 -4.27 -12.39 -8.62
N MET A 91 -4.30 -12.70 -7.33
CA MET A 91 -3.27 -12.27 -6.39
C MET A 91 -2.08 -13.23 -6.44
N ASN A 92 -0.93 -12.71 -6.87
CA ASN A 92 0.31 -13.48 -6.98
C ASN A 92 1.06 -13.47 -5.64
N MET A 93 1.73 -14.57 -5.29
CA MET A 93 2.59 -14.59 -4.10
C MET A 93 3.76 -13.61 -4.27
N LEU A 94 3.95 -12.73 -3.28
CA LEU A 94 5.10 -11.85 -3.21
C LEU A 94 6.27 -12.59 -2.58
N TRP A 95 7.44 -12.44 -3.20
CA TRP A 95 8.72 -12.94 -2.67
C TRP A 95 8.70 -14.42 -2.29
N PRO A 96 8.35 -15.34 -3.21
CA PRO A 96 8.27 -16.77 -2.92
C PRO A 96 9.60 -17.35 -2.39
N ASN A 97 10.73 -16.75 -2.77
CA ASN A 97 12.08 -17.13 -2.35
C ASN A 97 12.70 -16.15 -1.34
N GLY A 98 11.88 -15.31 -0.70
CA GLY A 98 12.34 -14.20 0.13
C GLY A 98 12.58 -12.92 -0.67
N LYS A 99 12.47 -11.78 0.02
CA LYS A 99 12.73 -10.46 -0.58
C LYS A 99 14.25 -10.24 -0.60
N PRO A 100 14.86 -9.97 -1.77
CA PRO A 100 16.28 -9.66 -1.82
C PRO A 100 16.55 -8.34 -1.10
N ILE A 101 17.75 -8.23 -0.56
CA ILE A 101 18.27 -7.00 0.05
C ILE A 101 19.46 -6.48 -0.78
N ALA A 102 19.84 -5.22 -0.58
CA ALA A 102 21.02 -4.67 -1.25
C ALA A 102 22.25 -5.53 -0.97
N ALA A 103 23.06 -5.76 -2.02
CA ALA A 103 24.26 -6.60 -1.90
C ALA A 103 25.26 -6.06 -0.87
N ALA A 104 25.41 -4.74 -0.76
CA ALA A 104 26.24 -4.08 0.24
C ALA A 104 25.77 -4.41 1.66
N LYS A 105 24.48 -4.24 1.94
CA LYS A 105 23.87 -4.60 3.24
C LYS A 105 24.02 -6.07 3.59
N LEU A 106 23.89 -6.97 2.61
CA LEU A 106 24.13 -8.40 2.84
C LEU A 106 25.59 -8.69 3.21
N SER A 107 26.54 -8.00 2.57
CA SER A 107 27.97 -8.09 2.91
C SER A 107 28.22 -7.63 4.36
N ASP A 108 27.64 -6.51 4.75
CA ASP A 108 27.77 -5.97 6.10
C ASP A 108 27.18 -6.94 7.14
N ILE A 109 25.97 -7.46 6.90
CA ILE A 109 25.34 -8.49 7.75
C ILE A 109 26.26 -9.70 7.90
N ARG A 110 26.85 -10.18 6.81
CA ARG A 110 27.78 -11.32 6.83
C ARG A 110 29.02 -11.02 7.68
N SER A 111 29.57 -9.81 7.57
CA SER A 111 30.71 -9.38 8.39
C SER A 111 30.38 -9.38 9.90
N LEU A 112 29.15 -9.03 10.26
CA LEU A 112 28.66 -8.94 11.64
C LEU A 112 28.17 -10.27 12.22
N MET A 113 28.12 -11.36 11.44
CA MET A 113 27.58 -12.64 11.90
C MET A 113 28.27 -13.19 13.15
N HIS A 114 29.56 -12.90 13.35
CA HIS A 114 30.30 -13.34 14.52
C HIS A 114 29.80 -12.72 15.85
N LEU A 115 29.10 -11.59 15.77
CA LEU A 115 28.47 -10.91 16.91
C LEU A 115 27.05 -11.39 17.18
N MET A 116 26.49 -12.22 16.29
CA MET A 116 25.10 -12.65 16.35
C MET A 116 24.96 -14.07 16.93
N PRO A 117 23.81 -14.36 17.58
CA PRO A 117 23.48 -15.69 18.05
C PRO A 117 23.54 -16.75 16.94
N ARG A 118 24.11 -17.93 17.24
CA ARG A 118 24.32 -19.01 16.25
C ARG A 118 23.03 -19.59 15.68
N ASP A 119 21.97 -19.62 16.48
CA ASP A 119 20.63 -20.05 16.07
C ASP A 119 20.03 -19.16 14.98
N ALA A 120 20.39 -17.87 14.95
CA ALA A 120 19.97 -16.94 13.91
C ALA A 120 20.78 -17.08 12.61
N HIS A 121 21.97 -17.69 12.62
CA HIS A 121 22.85 -17.72 11.44
C HIS A 121 22.21 -18.32 10.20
N THR A 122 21.40 -19.39 10.36
CA THR A 122 20.72 -20.05 9.24
C THR A 122 19.83 -19.08 8.48
N PHE A 123 19.11 -18.20 9.19
CA PHE A 123 18.26 -17.19 8.57
C PHE A 123 19.07 -16.24 7.69
N TYR A 124 20.14 -15.64 8.24
CA TYR A 124 20.93 -14.64 7.52
C TYR A 124 21.78 -15.23 6.39
N LYS A 125 22.19 -16.50 6.49
CA LYS A 125 22.87 -17.21 5.39
C LYS A 125 21.96 -17.44 4.18
N ASN A 126 20.66 -17.60 4.41
CA ASN A 126 19.68 -17.83 3.36
C ASN A 126 19.18 -16.52 2.71
N LEU A 127 19.62 -15.35 3.17
CA LEU A 127 19.29 -14.08 2.53
C LEU A 127 19.97 -13.95 1.17
N THR A 128 19.23 -13.44 0.20
CA THR A 128 19.69 -13.18 -1.17
C THR A 128 20.01 -11.70 -1.34
N GLY A 129 21.16 -11.42 -1.95
CA GLY A 129 21.60 -10.06 -2.28
C GLY A 129 21.32 -9.75 -3.75
N ASP A 130 20.93 -8.51 -4.03
CA ASP A 130 20.75 -7.99 -5.40
C ASP A 130 21.40 -6.60 -5.50
N ASN A 131 22.08 -6.33 -6.62
CA ASN A 131 22.71 -5.04 -6.89
C ASN A 131 21.70 -4.00 -7.39
N ASN A 132 20.53 -4.42 -7.87
CA ASN A 132 19.46 -3.54 -8.33
C ASN A 132 18.50 -3.14 -7.21
N VAL A 133 18.67 -3.68 -6.00
CA VAL A 133 17.89 -3.29 -4.84
C VAL A 133 18.60 -2.11 -4.21
N GLU A 134 18.01 -0.93 -4.39
CA GLU A 134 18.36 0.25 -3.61
C GLU A 134 17.85 0.08 -2.17
N ASP A 135 18.72 0.34 -1.20
CA ASP A 135 18.26 0.45 0.17
C ASP A 135 17.48 1.76 0.32
N ASP A 136 16.37 1.69 1.05
CA ASP A 136 15.64 2.87 1.49
C ASP A 136 16.38 3.48 2.69
N ILE A 137 17.50 4.15 2.40
CA ILE A 137 18.42 4.71 3.41
C ILE A 137 17.83 6.02 4.00
N ASP A 138 16.92 6.65 3.27
CA ASP A 138 16.35 7.95 3.59
C ASP A 138 14.90 7.78 4.06
N GLY A 139 14.72 7.36 5.32
CA GLY A 139 13.40 7.41 5.94
C GLY A 139 12.81 8.82 5.79
N LEU A 140 11.61 8.92 5.20
CA LEU A 140 10.94 10.17 4.78
C LEU A 140 11.93 11.19 4.21
N GLY A 141 12.11 11.16 2.88
CA GLY A 141 12.97 12.08 2.14
C GLY A 141 12.90 13.53 2.66
N VAL A 142 14.04 14.22 2.55
CA VAL A 142 14.24 15.60 3.02
C VAL A 142 13.16 16.56 2.48
N GLU A 143 12.56 16.22 1.34
CA GLU A 143 11.41 16.91 0.77
C GLU A 143 10.14 16.09 1.02
N PRO A 144 9.12 16.66 1.70
CA PRO A 144 7.82 16.02 1.78
C PRO A 144 7.23 15.86 0.36
N ASP A 145 6.69 14.69 0.05
CA ASP A 145 6.02 14.37 -1.22
C ASP A 145 4.69 15.13 -1.45
N PHE A 146 4.45 16.20 -0.69
CA PHE A 146 3.27 17.05 -0.78
C PHE A 146 3.67 18.52 -0.63
N GLU A 147 3.01 19.38 -1.41
CA GLU A 147 3.13 20.82 -1.28
C GLU A 147 2.56 21.25 0.08
N VAL A 148 3.39 21.86 0.92
CA VAL A 148 2.93 22.49 2.16
C VAL A 148 2.24 23.80 1.76
N GLU A 149 0.91 23.81 1.73
CA GLU A 149 0.14 25.04 1.60
C GLU A 149 0.37 25.89 2.87
N PHE A 150 1.21 26.91 2.77
CA PHE A 150 1.27 27.96 3.77
C PHE A 150 0.05 28.86 3.57
N GLU A 151 -0.89 28.84 4.51
CA GLU A 151 -1.94 29.85 4.58
C GLU A 151 -1.25 31.20 4.75
N ALA A 152 -1.28 32.02 3.71
CA ALA A 152 -0.86 33.41 3.78
C ALA A 152 -1.81 34.09 4.77
N GLU A 153 -1.28 34.50 5.93
CA GLU A 153 -1.97 35.43 6.81
C GLU A 153 -2.30 36.68 5.97
N GLU A 154 -3.58 36.85 5.64
CA GLU A 154 -4.11 38.12 5.15
C GLU A 154 -3.81 39.17 6.23
N SER A 155 -2.73 39.91 6.05
CA SER A 155 -2.50 41.13 6.80
C SER A 155 -3.57 42.13 6.37
N SER A 156 -4.70 42.12 7.08
CA SER A 156 -5.64 43.23 7.10
C SER A 156 -4.90 44.44 7.67
N ILE A 157 -4.40 45.31 6.80
CA ILE A 157 -4.11 46.69 7.18
C ILE A 157 -5.30 47.50 6.68
N ALA A 158 -5.94 48.13 7.67
CA ALA A 158 -7.13 48.96 7.61
C ALA A 158 -7.01 50.18 6.68
#